data_AF-A0A336N7P9-F1
#
_entry.id   AF-A0A336N7P9-F1
#
_cell.length_a   1.000
_cell.length_b   1.000
_cell.length_c   1.000
_cell.angle_alpha   90.00
_cell.angle_beta   90.00
_cell.angle_gamma   90.00
#
_symmetry.space_group_name_H-M   'P 1'
#
loop_
_entity.id
_entity.type
_entity.pdbx_description
1 polymer ?
#
loop_
_entity_poly.entity_id
_entity_poly.type
_entity_poly.pdbx_seq_one_letter_code
_entity_poly.pdbx_strand_id
1 'polypeptide(L)'
;MLKRILANANWENDFPYRQIQGYSANVKALYGKHFALLGNAAEFLDPVFSSGVTIALHSARLASRIIPRQLKGETVDWQTEFSEPLMVGVNAFRTYVNGWYDNSFQDVIYARNPEPKIRQMLSSILAGYAWDTENPFVAKSTPRLNALAEICGTATQD
;
A
#
# COMPACT_ATOMS: atom_id res chain seq x y z
N MET A 1 28.41 12.07 12.62
CA MET A 1 27.74 12.53 11.37
C MET A 1 26.46 13.32 11.67
N LEU A 2 25.47 12.75 12.36
CA LEU A 2 24.20 13.42 12.72
C LEU A 2 24.37 14.76 13.46
N LYS A 3 25.27 14.84 14.44
CA LYS A 3 25.56 16.08 15.18
C LYS A 3 25.93 17.28 14.30
N ARG A 4 26.62 17.04 13.16
CA ARG A 4 26.96 18.08 12.19
C ARG A 4 25.75 18.50 11.36
N ILE A 5 24.94 17.54 10.93
CA ILE A 5 23.73 17.78 10.10
C ILE A 5 22.68 18.55 10.91
N LEU A 6 22.55 18.21 12.19
CA LEU A 6 21.55 18.80 13.09
C LEU A 6 22.06 20.05 13.84
N ALA A 7 23.25 20.56 13.53
CA ALA A 7 23.88 21.65 14.27
C ALA A 7 23.03 22.93 14.33
N ASN A 8 22.21 23.16 13.31
CA ASN A 8 21.32 24.32 13.20
C ASN A 8 19.82 23.91 13.21
N ALA A 9 19.50 22.68 13.64
CA ALA A 9 18.10 22.24 13.71
C ALA A 9 17.38 23.02 14.81
N ASN A 10 16.39 23.83 14.43
CA ASN A 10 15.48 24.46 15.38
C ASN A 10 14.34 23.48 15.72
N TRP A 11 14.41 22.89 16.91
CA TRP A 11 13.39 21.97 17.43
C TRP A 11 12.15 22.72 17.95
N GLU A 12 12.31 23.97 18.36
CA GLU A 12 11.25 24.86 18.85
C GLU A 12 10.80 25.79 17.72
N ASN A 13 10.16 25.23 16.70
CA ASN A 13 9.70 25.94 15.51
C ASN A 13 8.19 26.32 15.58
N ASP A 14 7.66 26.44 16.79
CA ASP A 14 6.23 26.69 17.10
C ASP A 14 5.25 25.64 16.54
N PHE A 15 5.74 24.55 15.95
CA PHE A 15 4.93 23.46 15.46
C PHE A 15 4.82 22.36 16.54
N PRO A 16 3.61 22.00 17.01
CA PRO A 16 3.49 21.01 18.06
C PRO A 16 3.90 19.63 17.54
N TYR A 17 4.65 18.89 18.35
CA TYR A 17 4.80 17.45 18.16
C TYR A 17 3.42 16.80 18.24
N ARG A 18 3.08 15.99 17.24
CA ARG A 18 1.82 15.25 17.20
C ARG A 18 2.12 13.78 17.28
N GLN A 19 1.39 13.11 18.17
CA GLN A 19 1.46 11.67 18.34
C GLN A 19 0.16 11.05 17.85
N ILE A 20 0.29 10.05 16.97
CA ILE A 20 -0.83 9.25 16.48
C ILE A 20 -0.47 7.80 16.79
N GLN A 21 -1.36 7.10 17.50
CA GLN A 21 -1.21 5.70 17.87
C GLN A 21 -2.42 4.90 17.35
N GLY A 22 -2.26 3.58 17.20
CA GLY A 22 -3.35 2.69 16.83
C GLY A 22 -3.98 3.00 15.47
N TYR A 23 -3.16 3.47 14.52
CA TYR A 23 -3.63 3.90 13.19
C TYR A 23 -4.05 2.73 12.28
N SER A 24 -3.58 1.51 12.55
CA SER A 24 -3.90 0.33 11.74
C SER A 24 -5.28 -0.20 12.13
N ALA A 25 -6.22 -0.21 11.20
CA ALA A 25 -7.61 -0.60 11.41
C ALA A 25 -8.26 -1.10 10.12
N ASN A 26 -9.25 -1.99 10.27
CA ASN A 26 -10.00 -2.62 9.18
C ASN A 26 -11.51 -2.54 9.44
N VAL A 27 -12.29 -2.69 8.36
CA VAL A 27 -13.75 -2.86 8.42
C VAL A 27 -14.20 -4.24 7.95
N LYS A 28 -15.37 -4.67 8.44
CA LYS A 28 -16.01 -5.93 8.02
C LYS A 28 -16.65 -5.87 6.63
N ALA A 29 -16.99 -4.67 6.16
CA ALA A 29 -17.63 -4.45 4.87
C ALA A 29 -17.21 -3.09 4.30
N LEU A 30 -16.86 -3.06 3.02
CA LEU A 30 -16.46 -1.85 2.30
C LEU A 30 -17.66 -1.07 1.75
N TYR A 31 -18.83 -1.70 1.68
CA TYR A 31 -20.07 -1.11 1.19
C TYR A 31 -21.27 -1.81 1.81
N GLY A 32 -22.45 -1.22 1.63
CA GLY A 32 -23.72 -1.83 1.99
C GLY A 32 -24.88 -0.98 1.50
N LYS A 33 -26.08 -1.20 2.06
CA LYS A 33 -27.26 -0.43 1.67
C LYS A 33 -27.03 1.05 1.95
N HIS A 34 -26.91 1.83 0.87
CA HIS A 34 -26.75 3.29 0.86
C HIS A 34 -25.43 3.83 1.43
N PHE A 35 -24.37 3.02 1.50
CA PHE A 35 -23.05 3.52 1.88
C PHE A 35 -21.90 2.78 1.19
N ALA A 36 -20.77 3.46 1.05
CA ALA A 36 -19.47 2.91 0.68
C ALA A 36 -18.38 3.60 1.51
N LEU A 37 -17.37 2.85 1.92
CA LEU A 37 -16.25 3.32 2.73
C LEU A 37 -15.01 3.49 1.86
N LEU A 38 -14.39 4.67 1.92
CA LEU A 38 -13.28 5.07 1.06
C LEU A 38 -12.06 5.44 1.90
N GLY A 39 -10.85 5.25 1.33
CA GLY A 39 -9.60 5.57 1.99
C GLY A 39 -9.52 5.02 3.42
N ASN A 40 -9.11 5.86 4.38
CA ASN A 40 -8.96 5.45 5.77
C ASN A 40 -10.26 5.03 6.47
N ALA A 41 -11.45 5.36 5.92
CA ALA A 41 -12.71 4.84 6.46
C ALA A 41 -12.90 3.34 6.16
N ALA A 42 -12.18 2.81 5.17
CA ALA A 42 -12.17 1.40 4.81
C ALA A 42 -11.04 0.65 5.53
N GLU A 43 -9.79 1.07 5.30
CA GLU A 43 -8.63 0.42 5.91
C GLU A 43 -7.43 1.37 5.92
N PHE A 44 -6.62 1.27 6.96
CA PHE A 44 -5.30 1.88 6.99
C PHE A 44 -4.27 0.83 7.43
N LEU A 45 -3.22 0.66 6.63
CA LEU A 45 -2.20 -0.36 6.85
C LEU A 45 -1.09 0.16 7.76
N ASP A 46 -0.14 0.89 7.17
CA ASP A 46 1.01 1.51 7.84
C ASP A 46 1.60 2.61 6.94
N PRO A 47 2.19 3.70 7.48
CA PRO A 47 2.75 4.78 6.68
C PRO A 47 4.07 4.48 5.96
N VAL A 48 4.73 3.33 6.19
CA VAL A 48 6.08 3.03 5.67
C VAL A 48 6.27 3.28 4.16
N PHE A 49 5.25 2.99 3.34
CA PHE A 49 5.30 3.19 1.88
C PHE A 49 4.39 4.32 1.38
N SER A 50 3.89 5.18 2.26
CA SER A 50 3.09 6.37 1.88
C SER A 50 1.88 6.08 0.96
N SER A 51 1.25 4.90 1.09
CA SER A 51 0.20 4.43 0.18
C SER A 51 -1.20 4.98 0.48
N GLY A 52 -1.43 5.54 1.68
CA GLY A 52 -2.77 5.92 2.15
C GLY A 52 -3.53 6.88 1.23
N VAL A 53 -2.86 7.94 0.74
CA VAL A 53 -3.49 8.91 -0.19
C VAL A 53 -3.80 8.25 -1.53
N THR A 54 -2.93 7.39 -2.04
CA THR A 54 -3.14 6.65 -3.28
C THR A 54 -4.36 5.73 -3.16
N ILE A 55 -4.49 4.99 -2.05
CA ILE A 55 -5.65 4.13 -1.77
C ILE A 55 -6.93 4.96 -1.67
N ALA A 56 -6.88 6.12 -0.98
CA ALA A 56 -8.03 7.01 -0.87
C ALA A 56 -8.51 7.50 -2.24
N LEU A 57 -7.60 8.00 -3.09
CA LEU A 57 -7.94 8.46 -4.44
C LEU A 57 -8.40 7.33 -5.35
N HIS A 58 -7.79 6.15 -5.24
CA HIS A 58 -8.20 4.99 -6.05
C HIS A 58 -9.60 4.49 -5.65
N SER A 59 -9.89 4.37 -4.36
CA SER A 59 -11.22 4.00 -3.87
C SER A 59 -12.28 5.02 -4.31
N ALA A 60 -11.98 6.32 -4.24
CA ALA A 60 -12.88 7.38 -4.74
C ALA A 60 -13.14 7.26 -6.24
N ARG A 61 -12.09 6.98 -7.04
CA ARG A 61 -12.22 6.77 -8.49
C ARG A 61 -13.11 5.58 -8.85
N LEU A 62 -13.04 4.49 -8.10
CA LEU A 62 -13.91 3.32 -8.33
C LEU A 62 -15.36 3.66 -7.99
N ALA A 63 -15.61 4.20 -6.80
CA ALA A 63 -16.95 4.57 -6.35
C ALA A 63 -17.60 5.63 -7.24
N SER A 64 -16.84 6.63 -7.72
CA SER A 64 -17.37 7.70 -8.59
C SER A 64 -17.87 7.20 -9.95
N ARG A 65 -17.46 6.00 -10.39
CA ARG A 65 -17.96 5.37 -11.62
C ARG A 65 -19.28 4.62 -11.40
N ILE A 66 -19.49 4.12 -10.19
CA ILE A 66 -20.67 3.32 -9.82
C ILE A 66 -21.83 4.21 -9.39
N ILE A 67 -21.55 5.21 -8.54
CA ILE A 67 -22.59 6.06 -7.93
C ILE A 67 -23.52 6.70 -8.98
N PRO A 68 -23.03 7.33 -10.07
CA PRO A 68 -23.92 7.96 -11.05
C PRO A 68 -24.85 6.97 -11.75
N ARG A 69 -24.40 5.73 -11.97
CA ARG A 69 -25.19 4.66 -12.60
C ARG A 69 -26.28 4.17 -11.65
N GLN A 70 -25.92 3.93 -10.39
CA GLN A 70 -26.89 3.53 -9.37
C GLN A 70 -27.96 4.62 -9.15
N LEU A 71 -27.58 5.89 -9.14
CA LEU A 71 -28.52 7.00 -9.01
C LEU A 71 -29.48 7.14 -10.20
N LYS A 72 -29.12 6.59 -11.38
CA LYS A 72 -30.00 6.49 -12.55
C LYS A 72 -30.90 5.25 -12.54
N GLY A 73 -30.81 4.42 -11.50
CA GLY A 73 -31.58 3.18 -11.39
C GLY A 73 -30.97 1.99 -12.12
N GLU A 74 -29.71 2.08 -12.58
CA GLU A 74 -29.00 0.93 -13.12
C GLU A 74 -28.70 -0.08 -11.99
N THR A 75 -28.75 -1.37 -12.33
CA THR A 75 -28.19 -2.41 -11.47
C THR A 75 -26.66 -2.30 -11.49
N VAL A 76 -26.07 -2.14 -10.31
CA VAL A 76 -24.61 -2.11 -10.12
C VAL A 76 -24.19 -3.17 -9.12
N ASP A 77 -23.00 -3.70 -9.29
CA ASP A 77 -22.43 -4.69 -8.38
C ASP A 77 -21.20 -4.12 -7.66
N TRP A 78 -21.40 -3.61 -6.45
CA TRP A 78 -20.33 -3.06 -5.62
C TRP A 78 -19.27 -4.10 -5.22
N GLN A 79 -19.60 -5.39 -5.26
CA GLN A 79 -18.62 -6.44 -4.98
C GLN A 79 -17.55 -6.45 -6.07
N THR A 80 -17.98 -6.68 -7.31
CA THR A 80 -17.11 -6.89 -8.46
C THR A 80 -16.59 -5.58 -9.06
N GLU A 81 -17.32 -4.47 -8.91
CA GLU A 81 -16.96 -3.18 -9.50
C GLU A 81 -16.19 -2.26 -8.54
N PHE A 82 -16.25 -2.48 -7.21
CA PHE A 82 -15.59 -1.65 -6.20
C PHE A 82 -14.71 -2.44 -5.23
N SER A 83 -15.30 -3.38 -4.48
CA SER A 83 -14.60 -4.07 -3.39
C SER A 83 -13.44 -4.91 -3.90
N GLU A 84 -13.70 -5.84 -4.83
CA GLU A 84 -12.67 -6.72 -5.39
C GLU A 84 -11.54 -5.94 -6.10
N PRO A 85 -11.83 -4.97 -7.00
CA PRO A 85 -10.80 -4.16 -7.62
C PRO A 85 -9.98 -3.35 -6.60
N LEU A 86 -10.62 -2.76 -5.59
CA LEU A 86 -9.91 -2.01 -4.55
C LEU A 86 -8.95 -2.92 -3.79
N MET A 87 -9.40 -4.12 -3.42
CA MET A 87 -8.63 -5.06 -2.63
C MET A 87 -7.39 -5.61 -3.34
N VAL A 88 -7.32 -5.59 -4.67
CA VAL A 88 -6.09 -5.95 -5.41
C VAL A 88 -4.90 -5.13 -4.92
N GLY A 89 -5.01 -3.80 -4.97
CA GLY A 89 -3.91 -2.92 -4.55
C GLY A 89 -3.72 -2.87 -3.05
N VAL A 90 -4.80 -2.93 -2.26
CA VAL A 90 -4.70 -3.00 -0.80
C VAL A 90 -3.94 -4.27 -0.37
N ASN A 91 -4.25 -5.42 -0.97
CA ASN A 91 -3.55 -6.68 -0.70
C ASN A 91 -2.09 -6.64 -1.16
N ALA A 92 -1.79 -6.03 -2.31
CA ALA A 92 -0.41 -5.83 -2.75
C ALA A 92 0.37 -5.02 -1.71
N PHE A 93 -0.11 -3.83 -1.31
CA PHE A 93 0.55 -3.02 -0.29
C PHE A 93 0.68 -3.76 1.05
N ARG A 94 -0.37 -4.47 1.50
CA ARG A 94 -0.32 -5.24 2.75
C ARG A 94 0.80 -6.28 2.73
N THR A 95 0.98 -6.99 1.61
CA THR A 95 2.10 -7.93 1.46
C THR A 95 3.43 -7.24 1.71
N TYR A 96 3.69 -6.09 1.10
CA TYR A 96 4.97 -5.40 1.23
C TYR A 96 5.15 -4.77 2.61
N VAL A 97 4.09 -4.26 3.22
CA VAL A 97 4.12 -3.76 4.61
C VAL A 97 4.46 -4.90 5.57
N ASN A 98 3.77 -6.04 5.47
CA ASN A 98 4.08 -7.20 6.29
C ASN A 98 5.51 -7.68 6.05
N GLY A 99 5.92 -7.76 4.78
CA GLY A 99 7.26 -8.13 4.37
C GLY A 99 8.36 -7.20 4.87
N TRP A 100 8.03 -5.93 5.08
CA TRP A 100 8.93 -4.97 5.70
C TRP A 100 9.17 -5.34 7.16
N TYR A 101 8.12 -5.66 7.91
CA TYR A 101 8.21 -5.96 9.35
C TYR A 101 8.74 -7.37 9.67
N ASP A 102 8.54 -8.35 8.77
CA ASP A 102 9.11 -9.69 8.92
C ASP A 102 10.51 -9.84 8.26
N ASN A 103 11.04 -8.75 7.71
CA ASN A 103 12.30 -8.61 6.98
C ASN A 103 12.36 -9.27 5.59
N SER A 104 11.36 -10.06 5.15
CA SER A 104 11.40 -10.71 3.83
C SER A 104 11.50 -9.71 2.67
N PHE A 105 10.87 -8.54 2.79
CA PHE A 105 11.00 -7.48 1.78
C PHE A 105 12.29 -6.67 1.94
N GLN A 106 12.82 -6.56 3.16
CA GLN A 106 14.15 -5.95 3.37
C GLN A 106 15.24 -6.79 2.71
N ASP A 107 15.18 -8.11 2.85
CA ASP A 107 16.07 -9.08 2.19
C ASP A 107 16.11 -8.89 0.67
N VAL A 108 14.93 -8.66 0.07
CA VAL A 108 14.80 -8.39 -1.37
C VAL A 108 15.36 -7.02 -1.75
N ILE A 109 15.03 -5.96 -1.00
CA ILE A 109 15.44 -4.59 -1.32
C ILE A 109 16.95 -4.39 -1.18
N TYR A 110 17.56 -5.06 -0.21
CA TYR A 110 18.99 -4.99 0.08
C TYR A 110 19.81 -6.14 -0.55
N ALA A 111 19.23 -6.89 -1.46
CA ALA A 111 19.94 -7.95 -2.19
C ALA A 111 21.15 -7.37 -2.94
N ARG A 112 22.31 -8.05 -2.89
CA ARG A 112 23.56 -7.58 -3.50
C ARG A 112 23.49 -7.44 -5.02
N ASN A 113 22.83 -8.40 -5.68
CA ASN A 113 22.72 -8.46 -7.14
C ASN A 113 21.25 -8.50 -7.56
N PRO A 114 20.50 -7.39 -7.42
CA PRO A 114 19.09 -7.39 -7.73
C PRO A 114 18.90 -7.43 -9.25
N GLU A 115 18.09 -8.37 -9.73
CA GLU A 115 17.68 -8.44 -11.13
C GLU A 115 16.95 -7.13 -11.51
N PRO A 116 17.46 -6.33 -12.48
CA PRO A 116 16.92 -5.01 -12.81
C PRO A 116 15.42 -5.03 -13.13
N LYS A 117 14.93 -6.08 -13.81
CA LYS A 117 13.52 -6.21 -14.15
C LYS A 117 12.63 -6.38 -12.92
N ILE A 118 13.08 -7.18 -11.94
CA ILE A 118 12.36 -7.38 -10.67
C ILE A 118 12.35 -6.08 -9.86
N ARG A 119 13.49 -5.39 -9.80
CA ARG A 119 13.57 -4.09 -9.13
C ARG A 119 12.58 -3.07 -9.70
N GLN A 120 12.43 -3.02 -11.03
CA GLN A 120 11.43 -2.16 -11.69
C GLN A 120 10.00 -2.54 -11.30
N MET A 121 9.67 -3.84 -11.29
CA MET A 121 8.36 -4.34 -10.88
C MET A 121 8.02 -4.00 -9.42
N LEU A 122 8.98 -4.10 -8.50
CA LEU A 122 8.77 -3.70 -7.10
C LEU A 122 8.66 -2.18 -6.98
N SER A 123 9.49 -1.43 -7.72
CA SER A 123 9.46 0.03 -7.72
C SER A 123 8.14 0.57 -8.24
N SER A 124 7.50 -0.08 -9.21
CA SER A 124 6.19 0.37 -9.71
C SER A 124 5.10 0.27 -8.64
N ILE A 125 5.14 -0.76 -7.79
CA ILE A 125 4.23 -0.90 -6.65
C ILE A 125 4.43 0.24 -5.66
N LEU A 126 5.68 0.53 -5.29
CA LEU A 126 6.03 1.64 -4.41
C LEU A 126 5.67 3.02 -5.01
N ALA A 127 5.67 3.13 -6.35
CA ALA A 127 5.22 4.31 -7.07
C ALA A 127 3.69 4.43 -7.17
N GLY A 128 2.92 3.48 -6.61
CA GLY A 128 1.45 3.52 -6.58
C GLY A 128 0.75 2.70 -7.65
N TYR A 129 1.47 1.97 -8.51
CA TYR A 129 0.89 1.09 -9.54
C TYR A 129 0.45 -0.27 -8.97
N ALA A 130 -0.11 -0.27 -7.75
CA ALA A 130 -0.53 -1.48 -7.04
C ALA A 130 -1.76 -2.18 -7.64
N TRP A 131 -2.35 -1.65 -8.71
CA TRP A 131 -3.48 -2.24 -9.43
C TRP A 131 -3.12 -2.73 -10.83
N ASP A 132 -1.84 -2.70 -11.20
CA ASP A 132 -1.36 -3.27 -12.46
C ASP A 132 -1.22 -4.80 -12.32
N THR A 133 -2.23 -5.55 -12.75
CA THR A 133 -2.25 -7.01 -12.63
C THR A 133 -1.33 -7.73 -13.63
N GLU A 134 -0.77 -7.01 -14.62
CA GLU A 134 0.30 -7.56 -15.47
C GLU A 134 1.61 -7.69 -14.70
N ASN A 135 1.78 -6.92 -13.63
CA ASN A 135 2.88 -7.07 -12.70
C ASN A 135 2.65 -8.31 -11.81
N PRO A 136 3.47 -9.38 -11.91
CA PRO A 136 3.29 -10.58 -11.10
C PRO A 136 3.43 -10.32 -9.59
N PHE A 137 4.15 -9.28 -9.20
CA PHE A 137 4.34 -8.84 -7.82
C PHE A 137 3.11 -8.09 -7.27
N VAL A 138 2.17 -7.68 -8.12
CA VAL A 138 0.83 -7.25 -7.71
C VAL A 138 -0.11 -8.46 -7.68
N ALA A 139 -0.26 -9.16 -8.81
CA ALA A 139 -1.25 -10.22 -8.98
C ALA A 139 -1.04 -11.42 -8.04
N LYS A 140 0.20 -11.69 -7.66
CA LYS A 140 0.59 -12.80 -6.78
C LYS A 140 1.56 -12.34 -5.69
N SER A 141 1.28 -11.18 -5.09
CA SER A 141 2.21 -10.45 -4.21
C SER A 141 2.85 -11.34 -3.14
N THR A 142 2.07 -12.04 -2.30
CA THR A 142 2.59 -12.85 -1.19
C THR A 142 3.50 -14.00 -1.65
N PRO A 143 3.05 -14.96 -2.50
CA PRO A 143 3.92 -16.07 -2.91
C PRO A 143 5.14 -15.59 -3.72
N ARG A 144 5.02 -14.48 -4.48
CA ARG A 144 6.15 -13.91 -5.23
C ARG A 144 7.18 -13.27 -4.31
N LEU A 145 6.75 -12.54 -3.29
CA LEU A 145 7.66 -11.97 -2.30
C LEU A 145 8.39 -13.07 -1.55
N ASN A 146 7.66 -14.08 -1.04
CA ASN A 146 8.25 -15.17 -0.27
C ASN A 146 9.32 -15.93 -1.07
N ALA A 147 8.99 -16.32 -2.31
CA ALA A 147 9.94 -17.03 -3.18
C ALA A 147 11.17 -16.17 -3.50
N LEU A 148 11.00 -14.86 -3.71
CA LEU A 148 12.10 -13.96 -3.99
C LEU A 148 12.99 -13.74 -2.76
N ALA A 149 12.40 -13.59 -1.57
CA ALA A 149 13.13 -13.47 -0.32
C ALA A 149 13.97 -14.72 -0.03
N GLU A 150 13.43 -15.93 -0.29
CA GLU A 150 14.17 -17.19 -0.17
C GLU A 150 15.39 -17.25 -1.11
N ILE A 151 15.24 -16.74 -2.35
CA ILE A 151 16.33 -16.67 -3.32
C ILE A 151 17.39 -15.63 -2.92
N CYS A 152 16.96 -14.47 -2.43
CA CYS A 152 17.86 -13.40 -2.00
C CYS A 152 18.64 -13.77 -0.74
N GLY A 153 18.01 -14.52 0.18
CA GLY A 153 18.55 -14.78 1.51
C GLY A 153 18.61 -13.53 2.38
N THR A 154 19.11 -13.68 3.61
CA THR A 154 19.18 -12.58 4.56
C THR A 154 20.09 -11.45 4.07
N ALA A 155 19.59 -10.21 4.10
CA ALA A 155 20.39 -9.03 3.79
C ALA A 155 21.61 -8.93 4.71
N THR A 156 22.79 -8.75 4.12
CA THR A 156 24.06 -8.57 4.85
C THR A 156 24.58 -7.16 4.63
N GLN A 157 25.05 -6.49 5.69
CA GLN A 157 25.59 -5.13 5.66
C GLN A 157 27.11 -5.13 5.38
N ASP A 158 27.53 -5.75 4.28
CA ASP A 158 28.94 -5.69 3.84
C ASP A 158 29.16 -4.53 2.86
#